data_AF-A0A0C4Y9V0-F1
#
_entry.id   AF-A0A0C4Y9V0-F1
#
_cell.length_a   1.000
_cell.length_b   1.000
_cell.length_c   1.000
_cell.angle_alpha   90.00
_cell.angle_beta   90.00
_cell.angle_gamma   90.00
#
_symmetry.space_group_name_H-M   'P 1'
#
loop_
_entity.id
_entity.type
_entity.pdbx_description
1 polymer ?
#
loop_
_entity_poly.entity_id
_entity_poly.type
_entity_poly.pdbx_seq_one_letter_code
_entity_poly.pdbx_strand_id
1 'polypeptide(L)'
;MRILRLTREEEKRLIARLESLSSLAELKDMEKRMHAQLGIVLTITPSIHEVRTVRGINIQVEEQTGLCRKTRQAIPAAIRRCLETKPELAYAILNAHDLLGGA
;
A
#
# COMPACT_ATOMS: atom_id res chain seq x y z
N MET A 1 -2.15 -3.62 25.41
CA MET A 1 -1.11 -3.40 24.37
C MET A 1 -0.65 -4.76 23.85
N ARG A 2 -1.10 -5.19 22.66
CA ARG A 2 -0.64 -6.43 22.03
C ARG A 2 0.51 -6.06 21.10
N ILE A 3 1.73 -6.25 21.59
CA ILE A 3 2.93 -6.23 20.74
C ILE A 3 2.74 -7.37 19.75
N LEU A 4 2.29 -7.04 18.54
CA LEU A 4 2.44 -7.94 17.41
C LEU A 4 3.94 -8.20 17.29
N ARG A 5 4.37 -9.36 17.80
CA ARG A 5 5.63 -9.95 17.36
C ARG A 5 5.42 -10.12 15.87
N LEU A 6 5.93 -9.19 15.07
CA LEU A 6 5.97 -9.29 13.62
C LEU A 6 6.87 -10.49 13.32
N THR A 7 6.29 -11.68 13.39
CA THR A 7 6.97 -12.88 13.00
C THR A 7 7.21 -12.75 11.50
N ARG A 8 8.37 -13.20 11.04
CA ARG A 8 8.76 -13.13 9.63
C ARG A 8 7.72 -13.81 8.71
N GLU A 9 6.93 -14.72 9.26
CA GLU A 9 5.79 -15.39 8.62
C GLU A 9 4.57 -14.48 8.45
N GLU A 10 4.20 -13.70 9.47
CA GLU A 10 3.11 -12.71 9.36
C GLU A 10 3.44 -11.63 8.33
N GLU A 11 4.68 -11.17 8.27
CA GLU A 11 5.12 -10.25 7.21
C GLU A 11 4.95 -10.86 5.82
N LYS A 12 5.40 -12.11 5.62
CA LYS A 12 5.23 -12.81 4.34
C LYS A 12 3.76 -13.00 3.99
N ARG A 13 2.91 -13.35 4.95
CA ARG A 13 1.46 -13.48 4.73
C ARG A 13 0.82 -12.15 4.36
N LEU A 14 1.23 -11.05 5.00
CA LEU A 14 0.76 -9.71 4.69
C LEU A 14 1.15 -9.31 3.26
N ILE A 15 2.42 -9.52 2.88
CA ILE A 15 2.93 -9.22 1.54
C ILE A 15 2.19 -10.06 0.48
N ALA A 16 2.08 -11.38 0.68
CA ALA A 16 1.38 -12.25 -0.26
C ALA A 16 -0.10 -11.87 -0.41
N ARG A 17 -0.72 -11.42 0.68
CA ARG A 17 -2.10 -10.94 0.66
C ARG A 17 -2.24 -9.62 -0.09
N LEU A 18 -1.30 -8.69 0.09
CA LEU A 18 -1.21 -7.43 -0.68
C LEU A 18 -1.02 -7.70 -2.19
N GLU A 19 -0.18 -8.68 -2.55
CA GLU A 19 0.03 -9.09 -3.94
C GLU A 19 -1.24 -9.72 -4.56
N SER A 20 -2.06 -10.38 -3.75
CA SER A 20 -3.33 -11.00 -4.20
C SER A 20 -4.49 -10.00 -4.35
N LEU A 21 -4.40 -8.80 -3.79
CA LEU A 21 -5.48 -7.81 -3.85
C LEU A 21 -5.76 -7.46 -5.31
N SER A 22 -7.04 -7.31 -5.66
CA SER A 22 -7.43 -6.97 -7.03
C SER A 22 -8.42 -5.81 -7.10
N SER A 23 -8.77 -5.23 -5.95
CA SER A 23 -9.68 -4.10 -5.88
C SER A 23 -9.20 -3.04 -4.90
N LEU A 24 -9.48 -1.77 -5.25
CA LEU A 24 -9.21 -0.62 -4.38
C LEU A 24 -9.90 -0.75 -3.02
N ALA A 25 -11.11 -1.32 -2.97
CA ALA A 25 -11.85 -1.52 -1.74
C ALA A 25 -11.08 -2.44 -0.76
N GLU A 26 -10.48 -3.52 -1.28
CA GLU A 26 -9.68 -4.42 -0.44
C GLU A 26 -8.38 -3.76 0.01
N LEU A 27 -7.74 -2.96 -0.84
CA LEU A 27 -6.57 -2.17 -0.48
C LEU A 27 -6.89 -1.22 0.68
N LYS A 28 -8.01 -0.48 0.58
CA LYS A 28 -8.47 0.43 1.63
C LYS A 28 -8.84 -0.28 2.94
N ASP A 29 -9.49 -1.44 2.86
CA ASP A 29 -9.79 -2.24 4.06
C ASP A 29 -8.49 -2.74 4.72
N MET A 30 -7.52 -3.17 3.90
CA MET A 30 -6.22 -3.60 4.37
C MET A 30 -5.44 -2.46 5.01
N GLU A 31 -5.39 -1.27 4.40
CA GLU A 31 -4.77 -0.08 4.98
C GLU A 31 -5.39 0.27 6.32
N LYS A 32 -6.73 0.28 6.42
CA LYS A 32 -7.42 0.54 7.70
C LYS A 32 -7.09 -0.51 8.76
N ARG A 33 -7.04 -1.80 8.40
CA ARG A 33 -6.64 -2.86 9.33
C ARG A 33 -5.18 -2.72 9.74
N MET A 34 -4.28 -2.45 8.81
CA MET A 34 -2.86 -2.23 9.10
C MET A 34 -2.67 -1.01 10.00
N HIS A 35 -3.39 0.07 9.75
CA HIS A 35 -3.38 1.24 10.62
C HIS A 35 -3.95 0.92 12.01
N ALA A 36 -5.08 0.23 12.10
CA ALA A 36 -5.71 -0.09 13.38
C ALA A 36 -4.95 -1.16 14.20
N GLN A 37 -4.31 -2.12 13.54
CA GLN A 37 -3.62 -3.24 14.20
C GLN A 37 -2.14 -2.95 14.45
N LEU A 38 -1.47 -2.33 13.47
CA LEU A 38 -0.01 -2.12 13.46
C LEU A 38 0.36 -0.65 13.58
N GLY A 39 -0.58 0.28 13.40
CA GLY A 39 -0.32 1.71 13.33
C GLY A 39 0.10 2.18 11.93
N ILE A 40 0.41 1.28 10.99
CA ILE A 40 1.11 1.63 9.74
C ILE A 40 0.29 2.64 8.93
N VAL A 41 0.92 3.77 8.61
CA VAL A 41 0.36 4.78 7.70
C VAL A 41 0.99 4.59 6.32
N LEU A 42 0.14 4.35 5.33
CA LEU A 42 0.49 4.31 3.92
C LEU A 42 0.08 5.63 3.28
N THR A 43 1.03 6.21 2.54
CA THR A 43 0.84 7.43 1.76
C THR A 43 1.02 7.07 0.31
N ILE A 44 -0.06 7.08 -0.44
CA ILE A 44 -0.05 6.85 -1.88
C ILE A 44 -0.32 8.20 -2.54
N THR A 45 0.61 8.68 -3.35
CA THR A 45 0.50 9.98 -4.01
C THR A 45 0.75 9.82 -5.50
N PRO A 46 -0.21 10.17 -6.37
CA PRO A 46 0.07 10.22 -7.80
C PRO A 46 1.04 11.38 -8.08
N SER A 47 2.09 11.12 -8.84
CA SER A 47 3.01 12.14 -9.34
C SER A 47 2.30 12.97 -10.40
N ILE A 48 2.17 14.27 -10.13
CA ILE A 48 1.49 15.26 -10.98
C ILE A 48 2.14 15.45 -12.36
N HIS A 49 3.40 15.06 -12.54
CA HIS A 49 4.17 15.51 -13.70
C HIS A 49 4.07 14.65 -14.94
N GLU A 50 3.86 13.34 -14.85
CA GLU A 50 3.63 12.54 -16.05
C GLU A 50 3.28 11.11 -15.66
N VAL A 51 2.39 10.51 -16.45
CA VAL A 51 1.98 9.11 -16.55
C VAL A 51 0.85 8.60 -15.63
N ARG A 52 -0.31 8.31 -16.25
CA ARG A 52 -1.37 7.40 -15.75
C ARG A 52 -0.90 5.93 -15.74
N THR A 53 0.34 5.68 -15.34
CA THR A 53 0.93 4.35 -15.32
C THR A 53 1.53 4.08 -13.95
N VAL A 54 1.83 2.82 -13.66
CA VAL A 54 2.35 2.36 -12.36
C VAL A 54 3.58 3.14 -11.88
N ARG A 55 4.40 3.63 -12.82
CA ARG A 55 5.60 4.43 -12.53
C ARG A 55 5.29 5.85 -12.03
N GLY A 56 4.09 6.35 -12.27
CA GLY A 56 3.61 7.65 -11.81
C GLY A 56 2.99 7.62 -10.43
N ILE A 57 2.91 6.47 -9.74
CA ILE A 57 2.35 6.38 -8.39
C ILE A 57 3.49 6.26 -7.38
N ASN A 58 3.65 7.28 -6.53
CA ASN A 58 4.57 7.22 -5.41
C ASN A 58 3.86 6.55 -4.22
N ILE A 59 4.50 5.54 -3.64
CA ILE A 59 3.96 4.77 -2.51
C ILE A 59 5.00 4.85 -1.40
N GLN A 60 4.69 5.59 -0.36
CA GLN A 60 5.52 5.77 0.82
C GLN A 60 4.83 5.15 2.04
N VAL A 61 5.64 4.56 2.91
CA VAL A 61 5.19 4.00 4.18
C VAL A 61 5.88 4.79 5.28
N GLU A 62 5.09 5.39 6.16
CA GLU A 62 5.62 6.23 7.24
C GLU A 62 6.49 5.41 8.20
N GLU A 63 7.52 6.07 8.74
CA GLU A 63 8.44 5.43 9.68
C GLU A 63 7.79 5.33 11.07
N GLN A 64 7.58 4.11 11.55
CA GLN A 64 7.04 3.85 12.88
C GLN A 64 7.96 2.96 13.70
N THR A 65 8.10 3.30 14.99
CA THR A 65 8.90 2.56 15.96
C THR A 65 8.24 1.20 16.24
N GLY A 66 8.67 0.17 15.51
CA GLY A 66 8.09 -1.18 15.57
C GLY A 66 7.97 -1.87 14.22
N LEU A 67 8.10 -1.14 13.10
CA LEU A 67 8.09 -1.71 11.76
C LEU A 67 9.51 -2.08 11.31
N CYS A 68 9.73 -3.33 10.92
CA CYS A 68 11.01 -3.75 10.34
C CYS A 68 11.26 -2.98 9.03
N ARG A 69 12.50 -2.49 8.83
CA ARG A 69 12.92 -1.83 7.56
C ARG A 69 12.55 -2.64 6.31
N LYS A 70 12.58 -3.98 6.43
CA LYS A 70 12.25 -4.90 5.35
C LYS A 70 10.77 -4.87 4.97
N THR A 71 9.87 -4.86 5.95
CA THR A 71 8.42 -4.71 5.72
C THR A 71 8.11 -3.40 5.03
N ARG A 72 8.75 -2.32 5.49
CA ARG A 72 8.59 -0.97 4.94
C ARG A 72 8.94 -0.89 3.44
N GLN A 73 9.91 -1.68 2.98
CA GLN A 73 10.27 -1.76 1.56
C GLN A 73 9.45 -2.81 0.81
N ALA A 74 9.01 -3.87 1.48
CA ALA A 74 8.26 -4.96 0.86
C ALA A 74 6.80 -4.57 0.54
N ILE A 75 6.16 -3.77 1.39
CA ILE A 75 4.81 -3.25 1.14
C ILE A 75 4.73 -2.46 -0.18
N PRO A 76 5.53 -1.41 -0.42
CA PRO A 76 5.48 -0.67 -1.68
C PRO A 76 5.91 -1.54 -2.86
N ALA A 77 6.82 -2.50 -2.68
CA ALA A 77 7.21 -3.42 -3.74
C ALA A 77 6.06 -4.37 -4.16
N ALA A 78 5.30 -4.89 -3.19
CA ALA A 78 4.12 -5.72 -3.43
C ALA A 78 3.01 -4.96 -4.15
N ILE A 79 2.72 -3.75 -3.70
CA ILE A 79 1.73 -2.87 -4.32
C ILE A 79 2.18 -2.55 -5.76
N ARG A 80 3.45 -2.19 -5.98
CA ARG A 80 3.99 -1.96 -7.34
C ARG A 80 3.82 -3.16 -8.25
N ARG A 81 4.17 -4.37 -7.81
CA ARG A 81 3.96 -5.60 -8.60
C ARG A 81 2.50 -5.85 -8.94
N CYS A 82 1.61 -5.61 -7.97
CA CYS A 82 0.19 -5.78 -8.18
C CYS A 82 -0.34 -4.78 -9.22
N LEU A 83 0.10 -3.51 -9.13
CA LEU A 83 -0.22 -2.47 -10.10
C LEU A 83 0.34 -2.77 -11.50
N GLU A 84 1.56 -3.33 -11.60
CA GLU A 84 2.16 -3.75 -12.88
C GLU A 84 1.38 -4.90 -13.53
N THR A 85 0.89 -5.84 -12.71
CA THR A 85 0.08 -6.97 -13.20
C THR A 85 -1.36 -6.57 -13.52
N LYS A 86 -1.91 -5.60 -12.78
CA LYS A 86 -3.31 -5.17 -12.85
C LYS A 86 -3.41 -3.65 -12.99
N PRO A 87 -3.31 -3.10 -14.22
CA PRO A 87 -3.39 -1.66 -14.46
C PRO A 87 -4.75 -1.07 -14.04
N GLU A 88 -5.83 -1.86 -14.05
CA GLU A 88 -7.16 -1.48 -13.54
C GLU A 88 -7.11 -0.94 -12.09
N LEU A 89 -6.29 -1.55 -11.23
CA LEU A 89 -6.12 -1.12 -9.85
C LEU A 89 -5.34 0.19 -9.76
N ALA A 90 -4.37 0.39 -10.65
CA ALA A 90 -3.65 1.66 -10.77
C ALA A 90 -4.59 2.79 -11.17
N TYR A 91 -5.46 2.56 -12.16
CA TYR A 91 -6.49 3.52 -12.51
C TYR A 91 -7.46 3.77 -11.36
N ALA A 92 -7.87 2.74 -10.61
CA ALA A 92 -8.76 2.94 -9.47
C ALA A 92 -8.13 3.79 -8.37
N ILE A 93 -6.85 3.59 -8.06
CA ILE A 93 -6.09 4.42 -7.11
C ILE A 93 -6.00 5.86 -7.62
N LEU A 94 -5.61 6.05 -8.88
CA LEU A 94 -5.54 7.36 -9.53
C LEU A 94 -6.88 8.08 -9.46
N ASN A 95 -7.98 7.43 -9.85
CA ASN A 95 -9.33 8.01 -9.78
C ASN A 95 -9.73 8.34 -8.33
N ALA A 96 -9.40 7.49 -7.36
CA ALA A 96 -9.76 7.74 -5.97
C ALA A 96 -8.97 8.90 -5.34
N HIS A 97 -7.72 9.09 -5.75
CA HIS A 97 -6.91 10.24 -5.34
C HIS A 97 -7.26 11.51 -6.11
N ASP A 98 -7.63 11.40 -7.38
CA ASP A 98 -8.18 12.52 -8.16
C ASP A 98 -9.48 13.04 -7.51
N LEU A 99 -10.35 12.14 -7.04
CA LEU A 99 -11.55 12.49 -6.28
C LEU A 99 -11.29 13.13 -4.90
N LEU A 100 -10.13 12.84 -4.28
CA LEU A 100 -9.76 13.35 -2.95
C LEU A 100 -8.82 14.56 -3.00
N GLY A 101 -8.14 14.78 -4.12
CA GLY A 101 -7.18 15.87 -4.36
C GLY A 101 -7.73 17.01 -5.22
N GLY A 102 -8.99 16.91 -5.68
CA GLY A 102 -9.70 17.99 -6.36
C GLY A 102 -10.29 19.00 -5.40
N ALA A 103 -9.45 19.83 -4.77
CA ALA A 103 -9.84 21.09 -4.13
C ALA A 103 -8.69 22.10 -4.22
#